data_AF-X1EN24-F1
#
_entry.id   AF-X1EN24-F1
#
_cell.length_a   1.000
_cell.length_b   1.000
_cell.length_c   1.000
_cell.angle_alpha   90.00
_cell.angle_beta   90.00
_cell.angle_gamma   90.00
#
_symmetry.space_group_name_H-M   'P 1'
#
loop_
_entity.id
_entity.type
_entity.pdbx_description
1 polymer ?
#
loop_
_entity_poly.entity_id
_entity_poly.type
_entity_poly.pdbx_seq_one_letter_code
_entity_poly.pdbx_strand_id
1 'polypeptide(L)'
;KAVIGVRLAELMDLKVSDYITLLVRTKDDTFNTIDIEIAGLVRAPNPMINNGIVFVPLEVAQKALNVGNAVSMITLKTVSG
;
A
#
# COMPACT_ATOMS: atom_id res chain seq x y z
N LYS A 1 -8.36 -4.64 -3.28
CA LYS A 1 -8.11 -5.21 -1.94
C LYS A 1 -6.68 -4.89 -1.51
N ALA A 2 -6.50 -4.40 -0.29
CA ALA A 2 -5.21 -3.99 0.28
C ALA A 2 -4.86 -4.85 1.50
N VAL A 3 -3.57 -4.85 1.88
CA VAL A 3 -3.08 -5.41 3.15
C VAL A 3 -2.41 -4.30 3.94
N ILE A 4 -2.76 -4.16 5.21
CA ILE A 4 -2.31 -3.06 6.08
C ILE A 4 -1.52 -3.59 7.27
N GLY A 5 -0.48 -2.86 7.69
CA GLY A 5 0.25 -3.16 8.91
C GLY A 5 -0.65 -3.24 10.14
N VAL A 6 -0.47 -4.26 10.98
CA VAL A 6 -1.32 -4.51 12.16
C VAL A 6 -1.43 -3.30 13.08
N ARG A 7 -0.34 -2.55 13.29
CA ARG A 7 -0.34 -1.43 14.23
C ARG A 7 -1.01 -0.19 13.65
N LEU A 8 -0.90 0.01 12.34
CA LEU A 8 -1.63 1.06 11.63
C LEU A 8 -3.13 0.79 11.65
N ALA A 9 -3.55 -0.46 11.42
CA ALA A 9 -4.95 -0.85 11.48
C ALA A 9 -5.55 -0.62 12.88
N GLU A 10 -4.83 -1.00 13.94
CA GLU A 10 -5.23 -0.72 15.34
C GLU A 10 -5.37 0.79 15.61
N LEU A 11 -4.42 1.61 15.13
CA LEU A 11 -4.47 3.06 15.32
C LEU A 11 -5.68 3.71 14.63
N MET A 12 -6.06 3.19 13.47
CA MET A 12 -7.17 3.68 12.66
C MET A 12 -8.51 3.00 12.99
N ASP A 13 -8.53 2.06 13.94
CA ASP A 13 -9.67 1.18 14.26
C ASP A 13 -10.26 0.47 13.02
N LEU A 14 -9.39 0.00 12.12
CA LEU A 14 -9.75 -0.69 10.89
C LEU A 14 -9.70 -2.21 11.06
N LYS A 15 -10.66 -2.90 10.44
CA LYS A 15 -10.78 -4.36 10.38
C LYS A 15 -10.81 -4.85 8.94
N VAL A 16 -10.68 -6.17 8.77
CA VAL A 16 -10.88 -6.80 7.46
C VAL A 16 -12.31 -6.54 7.01
N SER A 17 -12.48 -6.20 5.73
CA SER A 17 -13.71 -5.74 5.07
C SER A 17 -14.04 -4.26 5.24
N ASP A 18 -13.32 -3.52 6.09
CA ASP A 18 -13.43 -2.06 6.13
C ASP A 18 -12.72 -1.42 4.91
N TYR A 19 -13.06 -0.17 4.64
CA TYR A 19 -12.46 0.61 3.56
C TYR A 19 -11.55 1.70 4.12
N ILE A 20 -10.41 1.91 3.45
CA ILE A 20 -9.52 3.04 3.70
C ILE A 20 -9.43 3.92 2.44
N THR A 21 -9.45 5.23 2.63
CA THR A 21 -9.17 6.21 1.57
C THR A 21 -7.68 6.54 1.55
N LEU A 22 -7.02 6.30 0.42
CA LEU A 22 -5.64 6.68 0.17
C LEU A 22 -5.60 7.96 -0.68
N LEU A 23 -5.00 9.03 -0.17
CA LEU A 23 -4.70 10.23 -0.92
C LEU A 23 -3.31 10.09 -1.57
N VAL A 24 -3.24 10.20 -2.89
CA VAL A 24 -1.99 10.09 -3.65
C VAL A 24 -1.76 11.33 -4.51
N ARG A 25 -0.50 11.72 -4.68
CA ARG A 25 -0.10 12.74 -5.64
C ARG A 25 0.33 12.07 -6.93
N THR A 26 -0.25 12.50 -8.06
CA THR A 26 0.05 11.96 -9.39
C THR A 26 1.35 12.54 -9.95
N LYS A 27 1.81 12.01 -11.08
CA LYS A 27 2.95 12.57 -11.82
C LYS A 27 2.72 14.00 -12.33
N ASP A 28 1.47 14.43 -12.42
CA ASP A 28 1.07 15.74 -12.95
C ASP A 28 0.79 16.75 -11.80
N ASP A 29 1.29 16.46 -10.60
CA ASP A 29 1.09 17.23 -9.36
C ASP A 29 -0.37 17.43 -8.94
N THR A 30 -1.28 16.59 -9.44
CA THR A 30 -2.68 16.54 -9.00
C THR A 30 -2.85 15.54 -7.85
N PHE A 31 -3.94 15.68 -7.10
CA PHE A 31 -4.31 14.72 -6.06
C PHE A 31 -5.41 13.78 -6.54
N ASN A 32 -5.20 12.49 -6.34
CA ASN A 32 -6.20 11.44 -6.54
C ASN A 32 -6.50 10.76 -5.22
N THR A 33 -7.72 10.24 -5.08
CA THR A 33 -8.10 9.38 -3.96
C THR A 33 -8.41 7.97 -4.46
N ILE A 34 -8.15 6.99 -3.61
CA ILE A 34 -8.49 5.59 -3.86
C ILE A 34 -9.17 5.05 -2.60
N ASP A 35 -10.40 4.56 -2.74
CA ASP A 35 -11.03 3.78 -1.70
C ASP A 35 -10.73 2.29 -1.93
N ILE A 36 -10.17 1.63 -0.93
CA ILE A 36 -9.78 0.23 -1.04
C ILE A 36 -10.17 -0.57 0.20
N GLU A 37 -10.80 -1.72 -0.06
CA GLU A 37 -11.17 -2.68 0.98
C GLU A 37 -9.90 -3.34 1.56
N ILE A 38 -9.82 -3.39 2.89
CA ILE A 38 -8.80 -4.13 3.64
C ILE A 38 -9.14 -5.62 3.58
N ALA A 39 -8.29 -6.41 2.94
CA ALA A 39 -8.46 -7.86 2.84
C ALA A 39 -7.62 -8.64 3.86
N GLY A 40 -6.67 -7.98 4.54
CA GLY A 40 -5.83 -8.64 5.52
C GLY A 40 -4.94 -7.68 6.30
N LEU A 41 -4.41 -8.19 7.41
CA LEU A 41 -3.45 -7.49 8.25
C LEU A 41 -2.08 -8.17 8.14
N VAL A 42 -1.01 -7.39 8.07
CA VAL A 42 0.37 -7.91 8.04
C VAL A 42 1.10 -7.63 9.35
N ARG A 43 1.74 -8.67 9.88
CA ARG A 43 2.68 -8.60 11.01
C ARG A 43 4.03 -9.14 10.54
N ALA A 44 5.03 -8.29 10.51
CA ALA A 44 6.40 -8.61 10.10
C ALA A 44 7.41 -8.29 11.21
N PRO A 45 8.62 -8.90 11.18
CA PRO A 45 9.70 -8.55 12.11
C PRO A 45 10.14 -7.08 12.02
N ASN A 46 10.05 -6.47 10.83
CA ASN A 46 10.38 -5.07 10.64
C ASN A 46 9.20 -4.19 11.15
N PRO A 47 9.39 -3.38 12.21
CA PRO A 47 8.33 -2.56 12.77
C PRO A 47 7.79 -1.50 11.80
N MET A 48 8.59 -1.06 10.81
CA MET A 48 8.12 -0.10 9.80
C MET A 48 6.97 -0.64 8.97
N ILE A 49 6.98 -1.94 8.66
CA ILE A 49 5.89 -2.60 7.94
C ILE A 49 4.60 -2.57 8.76
N ASN A 50 4.71 -2.81 10.07
CA ASN A 50 3.55 -2.89 10.95
C ASN A 50 2.91 -1.51 11.21
N ASN A 51 3.73 -0.46 11.26
CA ASN A 51 3.33 0.85 11.78
C ASN A 51 2.81 1.82 10.72
N GLY A 52 3.15 1.63 9.44
CA GLY A 52 2.87 2.67 8.45
C GLY A 52 2.73 2.21 6.99
N ILE A 53 2.79 0.91 6.70
CA ILE A 53 2.76 0.43 5.31
C ILE A 53 1.39 -0.17 4.97
N VAL A 54 0.86 0.26 3.82
CA VAL A 54 -0.29 -0.34 3.15
C VAL A 54 0.20 -0.91 1.81
N PHE A 55 0.04 -2.21 1.62
CA PHE A 55 0.30 -2.88 0.35
C PHE A 55 -0.96 -2.87 -0.51
N VAL A 56 -0.83 -2.38 -1.73
CA VAL A 56 -1.88 -2.37 -2.75
C VAL A 56 -1.40 -3.10 -4.00
N PRO A 57 -2.30 -3.63 -4.84
CA PRO A 57 -1.92 -4.20 -6.13
C PRO A 57 -1.19 -3.16 -7.00
N LEU A 58 -0.15 -3.57 -7.72
CA LEU A 58 0.65 -2.69 -8.56
C LEU A 58 -0.21 -1.93 -9.57
N GLU A 59 -1.14 -2.62 -10.23
CA GLU A 59 -2.06 -2.02 -11.21
C GLU A 59 -2.91 -0.89 -10.60
N VAL A 60 -3.33 -1.03 -9.34
CA VAL A 60 -4.10 -0.01 -8.61
C VAL A 60 -3.24 1.22 -8.37
N ALA A 61 -2.00 1.02 -7.89
CA ALA A 61 -1.06 2.12 -7.67
C ALA A 61 -0.72 2.85 -8.98
N GLN A 62 -0.44 2.09 -10.05
CA GLN A 62 -0.13 2.64 -11.37
C GLN A 62 -1.26 3.48 -11.95
N LYS A 63 -2.51 3.00 -11.85
CA LYS A 63 -3.70 3.73 -12.27
C LYS A 63 -3.88 5.01 -11.46
N ALA A 64 -3.75 4.93 -10.14
CA ALA A 64 -3.98 6.08 -9.28
C ALA A 64 -2.91 7.16 -9.40
N LEU A 65 -1.65 6.78 -9.65
CA LEU A 65 -0.54 7.71 -9.87
C LEU A 65 -0.49 8.27 -11.31
N ASN A 66 -1.31 7.75 -12.22
CA ASN A 66 -1.34 8.10 -13.64
C ASN A 66 0.01 7.85 -14.36
N VAL A 67 0.65 6.71 -14.08
CA VAL A 67 2.03 6.42 -14.58
C VAL A 67 2.11 5.31 -15.64
N GLY A 68 0.98 4.79 -16.11
CA GLY A 68 0.96 3.66 -17.05
C GLY A 68 1.70 2.45 -16.48
N ASN A 69 2.59 1.84 -17.26
CA ASN A 69 3.32 0.62 -16.86
C ASN A 69 4.63 0.89 -16.10
N ALA A 70 4.86 2.12 -15.61
CA ALA A 70 6.08 2.45 -14.88
C ALA A 70 6.10 1.82 -13.49
N VAL A 71 7.31 1.58 -12.97
CA VAL A 71 7.56 1.16 -11.59
C VAL A 71 8.64 2.07 -10.98
N SER A 72 8.55 2.35 -9.68
CA SER A 72 9.54 3.21 -9.01
C SER A 72 10.85 2.49 -8.71
N MET A 73 10.80 1.16 -8.52
CA MET A 73 11.94 0.36 -8.09
C MET A 73 11.74 -1.11 -8.48
N ILE A 74 12.85 -1.77 -8.83
CA ILE A 74 12.92 -3.22 -8.96
C ILE A 74 13.84 -3.74 -7.87
N THR A 75 13.30 -4.55 -6.95
CA THR A 75 14.06 -5.14 -5.86
C THR A 75 14.47 -6.56 -6.24
N LEU A 76 15.78 -6.83 -6.26
CA LEU A 76 16.34 -8.15 -6.59
C LEU A 76 16.82 -8.83 -5.31
N LYS A 77 16.39 -10.08 -5.09
CA LYS A 77 17.00 -10.95 -4.08
C LYS A 77 18.10 -11.76 -4.76
N THR A 78 19.35 -11.49 -4.42
CA THR A 78 20.46 -12.35 -4.85
C THR A 78 20.54 -13.57 -3.94
N VAL A 79 20.98 -14.69 -4.51
CA VAL A 79 21.44 -15.83 -3.72
C VAL A 79 22.92 -15.61 -3.45
N SER A 80 23.26 -15.18 -2.25
CA SER A 80 24.62 -15.30 -1.73
C SER A 80 24.71 -16.67 -1.05
N GLY A 81 25.54 -17.56 -1.62
CA GLY A 81 25.92 -18.82 -1.01
C GLY A 81 26.82 -18.63 0.21
#